data_AF-A0A2I1CYN4-F1
#
_entry.id   AF-A0A2I1CYN4-F1
#
_cell.length_a   1.000
_cell.length_b   1.000
_cell.length_c   1.000
_cell.angle_alpha   90.00
_cell.angle_beta   90.00
_cell.angle_gamma   90.00
#
_symmetry.space_group_name_H-M   'P 1'
#
loop_
_entity.id
_entity.type
_entity.pdbx_description
1 polymer ?
#
loop_
_entity_poly.entity_id
_entity_poly.type
_entity_poly.pdbx_seq_one_letter_code
_entity_poly.pdbx_strand_id
1 'polypeptide(L)'
;MRKTECYMFGLTSSLQSHYDALPPALFASVGELDMAGYTYNTQFHSVKIVLHRALLQSTLGQDHENAAPINDTYQYTPSNSSKVIYESAVYLTNSILTYKEIFGPDKMVPLMVYSIYMAATSLVNHVLSLHNLGAPADRDEKRIRLLIDTLTQIRAHFPVASRMCQTILESFGAP
;
A
#
# COMPACT_ATOMS: atom_id res chain seq x y z
N MET A 1 -22.22 0.03 -14.51
CA MET A 1 -21.01 -0.63 -13.94
C MET A 1 -20.55 -1.72 -14.90
N ARG A 2 -19.31 -1.68 -15.40
CA ARG A 2 -18.78 -2.72 -16.32
C ARG A 2 -18.57 -4.04 -15.54
N LYS A 3 -18.60 -5.17 -16.26
CA LYS A 3 -18.35 -6.52 -15.69
C LYS A 3 -17.04 -6.57 -14.88
N THR A 4 -16.01 -5.85 -15.32
CA THR A 4 -14.70 -5.77 -14.66
C THR A 4 -14.74 -5.04 -13.32
N GLU A 5 -15.45 -3.91 -13.22
CA GLU A 5 -15.58 -3.16 -11.97
C GLU A 5 -16.36 -3.98 -10.93
N CYS A 6 -17.47 -4.60 -11.36
CA CYS A 6 -18.26 -5.50 -10.51
C CYS A 6 -17.43 -6.67 -9.96
N TYR A 7 -16.59 -7.27 -10.82
CA TYR A 7 -15.69 -8.34 -10.43
C TYR A 7 -14.63 -7.87 -9.43
N MET A 8 -14.03 -6.69 -9.66
CA MET A 8 -13.04 -6.09 -8.75
C MET A 8 -13.64 -5.78 -7.38
N PHE A 9 -14.89 -5.28 -7.31
CA PHE A 9 -15.59 -5.07 -6.04
C PHE A 9 -15.90 -6.37 -5.30
N GLY A 10 -16.35 -7.39 -6.03
CA GLY A 10 -16.55 -8.72 -5.47
C GLY A 10 -15.25 -9.30 -4.89
N LEU A 11 -14.13 -9.09 -5.59
CA LEU A 11 -12.82 -9.53 -5.14
C LEU A 11 -12.35 -8.78 -3.88
N THR A 12 -12.48 -7.46 -3.83
CA THR A 12 -12.12 -6.67 -2.64
C THR A 12 -12.96 -7.07 -1.42
N SER A 13 -14.26 -7.30 -1.62
CA SER A 13 -15.17 -7.72 -0.55
C SER A 13 -14.82 -9.13 -0.05
N SER A 14 -14.58 -10.06 -0.96
CA SER A 14 -14.16 -11.43 -0.63
C SER A 14 -12.83 -11.45 0.12
N LEU A 15 -11.85 -10.64 -0.32
CA LEU A 15 -10.56 -10.51 0.32
C LEU A 15 -10.69 -10.00 1.76
N GLN A 16 -11.52 -8.98 1.99
CA GLN A 16 -11.76 -8.44 3.33
C GLN A 16 -12.46 -9.48 4.23
N SER A 17 -13.51 -10.13 3.74
CA SER A 17 -14.21 -11.18 4.49
C SER A 17 -13.31 -12.34 4.87
N HIS A 18 -12.39 -12.75 3.99
CA HIS A 18 -11.40 -13.78 4.30
C HIS A 18 -10.45 -13.31 5.41
N TYR A 19 -9.98 -12.06 5.34
CA TYR A 19 -9.09 -11.51 6.35
C TYR A 19 -9.76 -11.42 7.73
N ASP A 20 -11.02 -10.98 7.77
CA ASP A 20 -11.79 -10.85 9.01
C ASP A 20 -12.10 -12.21 9.66
N ALA A 21 -12.06 -13.30 8.89
CA ALA A 21 -12.28 -14.67 9.35
C ALA A 21 -11.01 -15.39 9.84
N LEU A 22 -9.85 -14.72 9.84
CA LEU A 22 -8.59 -15.34 10.23
C LEU A 22 -8.52 -15.68 11.73
N PRO A 23 -7.71 -16.67 12.13
CA PRO A 23 -7.36 -16.88 13.53
C PRO A 23 -6.65 -15.66 14.15
N PRO A 24 -6.87 -15.35 15.45
CA PRO A 24 -6.23 -14.24 16.15
C PRO A 24 -4.70 -14.16 16.02
N ALA A 25 -4.03 -15.30 15.94
CA ALA A 25 -2.58 -15.37 15.75
C ALA A 25 -2.07 -14.69 14.47
N LEU A 26 -2.94 -14.52 13.46
CA LEU A 26 -2.59 -13.91 12.17
C LEU A 26 -3.03 -12.45 12.04
N PHE A 27 -3.83 -11.90 12.97
CA PHE A 27 -4.25 -10.49 12.96
C PHE A 27 -3.98 -9.76 14.29
N ALA A 28 -3.13 -10.33 15.16
CA ALA A 28 -2.71 -9.72 16.41
C ALA A 28 -2.09 -8.32 16.22
N SER A 29 -1.91 -7.59 17.32
CA SER A 29 -1.26 -6.28 17.25
C SER A 29 0.12 -6.40 16.60
N VAL A 30 0.57 -5.37 15.85
CA VAL A 30 1.78 -5.47 15.02
C VAL A 30 2.98 -6.00 15.84
N GLY A 31 3.14 -5.61 17.10
CA GLY A 31 4.24 -6.06 17.96
C GLY A 31 4.20 -7.52 18.43
N GLU A 32 3.10 -8.23 18.21
CA GLU A 32 2.87 -9.60 18.72
C GLU A 32 2.87 -10.66 17.60
N LEU A 33 3.01 -10.25 16.34
CA LEU A 33 2.99 -11.15 15.19
C LEU A 33 4.31 -11.93 15.07
N ASP A 34 4.19 -13.22 14.70
CA ASP A 34 5.34 -13.99 14.23
C ASP A 34 5.67 -13.65 12.76
N MET A 35 6.76 -14.23 12.23
CA MET A 35 7.19 -13.93 10.86
C MET A 35 6.11 -14.27 9.81
N ALA A 36 5.30 -15.31 10.05
CA ALA A 36 4.24 -15.73 9.14
C ALA A 36 3.07 -14.73 9.16
N GLY A 37 2.66 -14.27 10.35
CA GLY A 37 1.68 -13.23 10.55
C GLY A 37 2.08 -11.93 9.86
N TYR A 38 3.32 -11.46 10.05
CA TYR A 38 3.84 -10.29 9.35
C TYR A 38 3.79 -10.45 7.82
N THR A 39 4.23 -11.61 7.32
CA THR A 39 4.24 -11.88 5.88
C THR A 39 2.82 -11.87 5.32
N TYR A 40 1.87 -12.50 6.01
CA TYR A 40 0.47 -12.56 5.59
C TYR A 40 -0.18 -11.18 5.55
N ASN A 41 -0.04 -10.40 6.64
CA ASN A 41 -0.58 -9.03 6.71
C ASN A 41 0.01 -8.13 5.61
N THR A 42 1.32 -8.31 5.35
CA THR A 42 2.01 -7.61 4.26
C THR A 42 1.42 -7.97 2.89
N GLN A 43 1.13 -9.25 2.62
CA GLN A 43 0.46 -9.68 1.39
C GLN A 43 -0.91 -9.04 1.25
N PHE A 44 -1.73 -9.15 2.30
CA PHE A 44 -3.09 -8.63 2.30
C PHE A 44 -3.14 -7.14 1.95
N HIS A 45 -2.37 -6.31 2.66
CA HIS A 45 -2.34 -4.87 2.40
C HIS A 45 -1.74 -4.52 1.03
N SER A 46 -0.76 -5.28 0.55
CA SER A 46 -0.23 -5.10 -0.80
C SER A 46 -1.28 -5.37 -1.87
N VAL A 47 -2.07 -6.44 -1.73
CA VAL A 47 -3.17 -6.76 -2.64
C VAL A 47 -4.24 -5.66 -2.59
N LYS A 48 -4.61 -5.15 -1.40
CA LYS A 48 -5.55 -4.02 -1.28
C LYS A 48 -5.09 -2.80 -2.08
N ILE A 49 -3.80 -2.43 -1.98
CA ILE A 49 -3.26 -1.31 -2.77
C ILE A 49 -3.39 -1.57 -4.27
N VAL A 50 -3.04 -2.78 -4.75
CA VAL A 50 -3.13 -3.13 -6.17
C VAL A 50 -4.58 -3.05 -6.67
N LEU A 51 -5.53 -3.64 -5.94
CA LEU A 51 -6.94 -3.64 -6.33
C LEU A 51 -7.52 -2.22 -6.39
N HIS A 52 -7.25 -1.38 -5.39
CA HIS A 52 -7.74 -0.01 -5.37
C HIS A 52 -7.05 0.89 -6.40
N ARG A 53 -5.77 0.67 -6.73
CA ARG A 53 -5.09 1.36 -7.84
C ARG A 53 -5.75 1.00 -9.18
N ALA A 54 -6.05 -0.28 -9.40
CA ALA A 54 -6.74 -0.72 -10.62
C ALA A 54 -8.16 -0.13 -10.72
N LEU A 55 -8.89 -0.06 -9.61
CA LEU A 55 -10.20 0.60 -9.56
C LEU A 55 -10.11 2.08 -9.95
N LEU A 56 -9.15 2.84 -9.39
CA LEU A 56 -8.93 4.23 -9.75
C LEU A 56 -8.62 4.42 -11.24
N GLN A 57 -7.75 3.57 -11.79
CA GLN A 57 -7.42 3.60 -13.22
C GLN A 57 -8.63 3.30 -14.11
N SER A 58 -9.49 2.36 -13.72
CA SER A 58 -10.71 2.07 -14.48
C SER A 58 -11.71 3.24 -14.50
N THR A 59 -11.72 4.07 -13.44
CA THR A 59 -12.60 5.23 -13.36
C THR A 59 -12.07 6.48 -14.06
N LEU A 60 -10.75 6.65 -14.20
CA LEU A 60 -10.16 7.76 -14.94
C LEU A 60 -10.37 7.66 -16.47
N GLY A 61 -10.65 6.46 -16.99
CA GLY A 61 -11.01 6.24 -18.39
C GLY A 61 -12.50 6.47 -18.72
N GLN A 62 -13.25 7.12 -17.81
CA GLN A 62 -14.63 7.51 -18.03
C GLN A 62 -14.68 8.98 -18.46
N ASP A 63 -14.77 9.25 -19.76
CA ASP A 63 -15.23 10.54 -20.25
C ASP A 63 -16.59 10.86 -19.63
N HIS A 64 -16.73 12.06 -19.10
CA HIS A 64 -17.83 12.57 -18.30
C HIS A 64 -19.23 12.55 -18.98
N GLU A 65 -19.38 12.03 -20.19
CA GLU A 65 -20.60 12.17 -20.98
C GLU A 65 -21.68 11.12 -20.71
N ASN A 66 -21.39 9.99 -20.03
CA ASN A 66 -22.38 8.92 -19.83
C ASN A 66 -22.30 8.25 -18.45
N ALA A 67 -22.23 9.04 -17.38
CA ALA A 67 -22.31 8.50 -16.02
C ALA A 67 -23.73 7.97 -15.73
N ALA A 68 -23.92 6.66 -15.93
CA ALA A 68 -25.11 5.96 -15.46
C ALA A 68 -25.23 6.07 -13.92
N PRO A 69 -26.45 6.13 -13.36
CA PRO A 69 -26.65 6.28 -11.92
C PRO A 69 -25.96 5.14 -11.18
N ILE A 70 -25.18 5.54 -10.17
CA ILE A 70 -24.45 4.66 -9.26
C ILE A 70 -25.48 3.79 -8.55
N ASN A 71 -25.39 2.47 -8.68
CA ASN A 71 -26.24 1.56 -7.93
C ASN A 71 -25.96 1.75 -6.42
N ASP A 72 -27.00 2.12 -5.66
CA ASP A 72 -26.98 2.49 -4.24
C ASP A 72 -26.48 1.42 -3.26
N THR A 73 -26.08 0.24 -3.74
CA THR A 73 -25.68 -0.88 -2.87
C THR A 73 -24.19 -0.86 -2.48
N TYR A 74 -23.34 -0.10 -3.19
CA TYR A 74 -21.89 -0.04 -2.91
C TYR A 74 -21.32 1.37 -3.11
N GLN A 75 -20.96 2.03 -2.00
CA GLN A 75 -20.39 3.39 -1.95
C GLN A 75 -18.92 3.44 -2.41
N TYR A 76 -18.63 3.01 -3.64
CA TYR A 76 -17.33 3.28 -4.22
C TYR A 76 -17.22 4.76 -4.59
N THR A 77 -16.16 5.40 -4.10
CA THR A 77 -15.73 6.72 -4.57
C THR A 77 -14.21 6.67 -4.81
N PRO A 78 -13.69 7.48 -5.76
CA PRO A 78 -12.24 7.64 -5.91
C PRO A 78 -11.55 8.03 -4.60
N SER A 79 -12.20 8.90 -3.80
CA SER A 79 -11.70 9.28 -2.48
C SER A 79 -11.59 8.11 -1.50
N ASN A 80 -12.57 7.20 -1.49
CA ASN A 80 -12.52 5.99 -0.66
C ASN A 80 -11.34 5.09 -1.08
N SER A 81 -11.10 4.92 -2.37
CA SER A 81 -9.96 4.12 -2.84
C SER A 81 -8.61 4.74 -2.52
N SER A 82 -8.47 6.05 -2.71
CA SER A 82 -7.26 6.78 -2.29
C SER A 82 -7.01 6.65 -0.80
N LYS A 83 -8.06 6.70 0.03
CA LYS A 83 -7.99 6.49 1.48
C LYS A 83 -7.51 5.08 1.82
N VAL A 84 -8.10 4.04 1.21
CA VAL A 84 -7.69 2.64 1.46
C VAL A 84 -6.24 2.38 1.05
N ILE A 85 -5.79 2.96 -0.07
CA ILE A 85 -4.39 2.87 -0.52
C ILE A 85 -3.46 3.49 0.52
N TYR A 86 -3.77 4.70 0.99
CA TYR A 86 -2.97 5.40 1.99
C TYR A 86 -2.92 4.63 3.31
N GLU A 87 -4.07 4.22 3.86
CA GLU A 87 -4.13 3.45 5.11
C GLU A 87 -3.36 2.14 5.02
N SER A 88 -3.44 1.45 3.89
CA SER A 88 -2.67 0.22 3.65
C SER A 88 -1.17 0.51 3.54
N ALA A 89 -0.75 1.60 2.89
CA ALA A 89 0.65 1.98 2.82
C ALA A 89 1.23 2.34 4.20
N VAL A 90 0.44 3.00 5.04
CA VAL A 90 0.80 3.28 6.44
C VAL A 90 0.94 2.00 7.24
N TYR A 91 -0.01 1.07 7.11
CA TYR A 91 0.06 -0.22 7.79
C TYR A 91 1.30 -1.01 7.38
N LEU A 92 1.57 -1.11 6.07
CA LEU A 92 2.76 -1.77 5.53
C LEU A 92 4.03 -1.15 6.11
N THR A 93 4.10 0.18 6.14
CA THR A 93 5.25 0.90 6.69
C THR A 93 5.52 0.51 8.14
N ASN A 94 4.50 0.60 9.00
CA ASN A 94 4.66 0.25 10.41
C ASN A 94 5.04 -1.23 10.59
N SER A 95 4.41 -2.12 9.81
CA SER A 95 4.66 -3.56 9.89
C SER A 95 6.08 -3.92 9.46
N ILE A 96 6.57 -3.35 8.35
CA ILE A 96 7.94 -3.57 7.88
C ILE A 96 8.96 -3.05 8.87
N LEU A 97 8.75 -1.84 9.41
CA LEU A 97 9.69 -1.24 10.36
C LEU A 97 9.75 -2.07 11.66
N THR A 98 8.61 -2.54 12.15
CA THR A 98 8.54 -3.39 13.35
C THR A 98 9.15 -4.78 13.07
N TYR A 99 8.85 -5.40 11.92
CA TYR A 99 9.48 -6.66 11.51
C TYR A 99 11.00 -6.54 11.46
N LYS A 100 11.51 -5.46 10.86
CA LYS A 100 12.95 -5.16 10.79
C LYS A 100 13.57 -5.04 12.17
N GLU A 101 12.89 -4.37 13.09
CA GLU A 101 13.37 -4.16 14.46
C GLU A 101 13.43 -5.48 15.25
N ILE A 102 12.42 -6.34 15.10
CA ILE A 102 12.32 -7.61 15.84
C ILE A 102 13.24 -8.68 15.24
N PHE A 103 13.25 -8.85 13.92
CA PHE A 103 13.91 -9.99 13.26
C PHE A 103 15.20 -9.63 12.51
N GLY A 104 15.45 -8.34 12.31
CA GLY A 104 16.59 -7.83 11.55
C GLY A 104 16.32 -7.70 10.05
N PRO A 105 17.08 -6.83 9.35
CA PRO A 105 16.93 -6.59 7.91
C PRO A 105 17.25 -7.82 7.06
N ASP A 106 18.15 -8.69 7.51
CA ASP A 106 18.63 -9.87 6.77
C ASP A 106 17.57 -10.98 6.68
N LYS A 107 16.52 -10.90 7.52
CA LYS A 107 15.40 -11.85 7.52
C LYS A 107 14.26 -11.43 6.59
N MET A 108 14.35 -10.27 5.94
CA MET A 108 13.33 -9.82 5.01
C MET A 108 13.18 -10.79 3.84
N VAL A 109 11.93 -11.15 3.55
CA VAL A 109 11.58 -11.99 2.39
C VAL A 109 11.37 -11.15 1.13
N PRO A 110 11.54 -11.70 -0.08
CA PRO A 110 11.42 -10.94 -1.34
C PRO A 110 10.13 -10.12 -1.47
N LEU A 111 9.01 -10.67 -0.98
CA LEU A 111 7.73 -9.98 -0.97
C LEU A 111 7.78 -8.68 -0.14
N MET A 112 8.44 -8.68 1.02
CA MET A 112 8.52 -7.49 1.86
C MET A 112 9.30 -6.38 1.15
N VAL A 113 10.32 -6.72 0.35
CA VAL A 113 11.05 -5.75 -0.49
C VAL A 113 10.12 -5.06 -1.47
N TYR A 114 9.29 -5.85 -2.17
CA TYR A 114 8.29 -5.30 -3.09
C TYR A 114 7.24 -4.46 -2.34
N SER A 115 6.84 -4.89 -1.15
CA SER A 115 5.85 -4.20 -0.32
C SER A 115 6.37 -2.87 0.22
N ILE A 116 7.67 -2.78 0.54
CA ILE A 116 8.35 -1.51 0.87
C ILE A 116 8.21 -0.53 -0.29
N TYR A 117 8.57 -0.97 -1.50
CA TYR A 117 8.47 -0.14 -2.70
C TYR A 117 7.03 0.31 -2.97
N MET A 118 6.07 -0.60 -2.82
CA MET A 118 4.65 -0.29 -3.00
C MET A 118 4.14 0.73 -1.97
N ALA A 119 4.51 0.57 -0.70
CA ALA A 119 4.14 1.51 0.36
C ALA A 119 4.77 2.89 0.11
N ALA A 120 6.07 2.94 -0.19
CA ALA A 120 6.78 4.18 -0.46
C ALA A 120 6.16 4.94 -1.64
N THR A 121 5.92 4.28 -2.78
CA THR A 121 5.31 4.94 -3.96
C THR A 121 3.87 5.40 -3.69
N SER A 122 3.08 4.67 -2.90
CA SER A 122 1.76 5.12 -2.46
C SER A 122 1.84 6.37 -1.58
N LEU A 123 2.79 6.43 -0.65
CA LEU A 123 3.01 7.58 0.20
C LEU A 123 3.52 8.79 -0.60
N VAL A 124 4.43 8.60 -1.55
CA VAL A 124 4.91 9.67 -2.45
C VAL A 124 3.73 10.32 -3.17
N ASN A 125 2.85 9.52 -3.78
CA ASN A 125 1.66 10.05 -4.46
C ASN A 125 0.74 10.82 -3.50
N HIS A 126 0.61 10.36 -2.25
CA HIS A 126 -0.16 11.06 -1.23
C HIS A 126 0.46 12.39 -0.83
N VAL A 127 1.78 12.42 -0.58
CA VAL A 127 2.53 13.64 -0.23
C VAL A 127 2.44 14.68 -1.35
N LEU A 128 2.63 14.27 -2.60
CA LEU A 128 2.48 15.18 -3.75
C LEU A 128 1.08 15.79 -3.82
N SER A 129 0.04 15.00 -3.54
CA SER A 129 -1.34 15.48 -3.45
C SER A 129 -1.52 16.50 -2.31
N LEU A 130 -0.95 16.24 -1.12
CA LEU A 130 -0.99 17.17 0.00
C LEU A 130 -0.27 18.48 -0.31
N HIS A 131 0.91 18.42 -0.94
CA HIS A 131 1.67 19.60 -1.35
C HIS A 131 0.88 20.48 -2.33
N ASN A 132 0.20 19.86 -3.31
CA ASN A 132 -0.67 20.58 -4.24
C ASN A 132 -1.85 21.29 -3.53
N LEU A 133 -2.27 20.78 -2.37
CA LEU A 133 -3.31 21.36 -1.53
C LEU A 133 -2.76 22.32 -0.45
N GLY A 134 -1.43 22.52 -0.40
CA GLY A 134 -0.78 23.33 0.65
C GLY A 134 -0.88 22.73 2.06
N ALA A 135 -1.11 21.42 2.17
CA ALA A 135 -1.27 20.72 3.44
C ALA A 135 0.07 20.14 3.94
N PRO A 136 0.29 20.03 5.27
CA PRO A 136 1.52 19.49 5.83
C PRO A 136 1.65 17.98 5.55
N ALA A 137 2.85 17.54 5.19
CA ALA A 137 3.14 16.16 4.81
C ALA A 137 4.31 15.51 5.58
N ASP A 138 4.92 16.23 6.53
CA ASP A 138 6.19 15.86 7.21
C ASP A 138 6.23 14.43 7.74
N ARG A 139 5.09 13.97 8.28
CA ARG A 139 4.95 12.61 8.84
C ARG A 139 5.16 11.54 7.77
N ASP A 140 4.58 11.74 6.60
CA ASP A 140 4.65 10.79 5.50
C ASP A 140 5.97 10.89 4.76
N GLU A 141 6.55 12.10 4.67
CA GLU A 141 7.94 12.26 4.22
C GLU A 141 8.92 11.46 5.09
N LYS A 142 8.78 11.53 6.42
CA LYS A 142 9.61 10.77 7.34
C LYS A 142 9.45 9.27 7.12
N ARG A 143 8.23 8.78 6.89
CA ARG A 143 7.97 7.37 6.56
C ARG A 143 8.68 6.95 5.28
N ILE A 144 8.60 7.76 4.23
CA ILE A 144 9.28 7.50 2.95
C ILE A 144 10.79 7.37 3.15
N ARG A 145 11.41 8.29 3.90
CA ARG A 145 12.84 8.21 4.24
C ARG A 145 13.20 6.92 4.97
N LEU A 146 12.41 6.51 5.98
CA LEU A 146 12.63 5.26 6.71
C LEU A 146 12.50 4.00 5.83
N LEU A 147 11.63 4.03 4.82
CA LEU A 147 11.50 2.95 3.85
C LEU A 147 12.70 2.90 2.89
N ILE A 148 13.20 4.04 2.43
CA ILE A 148 14.42 4.14 1.62
C ILE A 148 15.63 3.62 2.40
N ASP A 149 15.77 4.00 3.67
CA ASP A 149 16.84 3.50 4.55
C ASP A 149 16.76 1.98 4.68
N THR A 150 15.55 1.44 4.80
CA THR A 150 15.32 0.00 4.88
C THR A 150 15.73 -0.72 3.59
N LEU A 151 15.35 -0.21 2.41
CA LEU A 151 15.79 -0.75 1.12
C LEU A 151 17.32 -0.67 0.96
N THR A 152 17.94 0.39 1.48
CA THR A 152 19.39 0.59 1.45
C THR A 152 20.11 -0.45 2.29
N GLN A 153 19.58 -0.81 3.45
CA GLN A 153 20.16 -1.84 4.33
C GLN A 153 20.12 -3.23 3.68
N ILE A 154 19.05 -3.57 2.95
CA ILE A 154 18.86 -4.91 2.38
C ILE A 154 19.42 -5.08 0.96
N ARG A 155 20.01 -4.04 0.37
CA ARG A 155 20.48 -4.04 -1.03
C ARG A 155 21.52 -5.12 -1.36
N ALA A 156 22.30 -5.55 -0.37
CA ALA A 156 23.29 -6.61 -0.53
C ALA A 156 22.62 -7.97 -0.83
N HIS A 157 21.45 -8.21 -0.23
CA HIS A 157 20.65 -9.42 -0.44
C HIS A 157 19.65 -9.26 -1.60
N PHE A 158 19.21 -8.04 -1.86
CA PHE A 158 18.24 -7.71 -2.91
C PHE A 158 18.76 -6.58 -3.80
N PRO A 159 19.54 -6.88 -4.87
CA PRO A 159 20.10 -5.85 -5.74
C PRO A 159 19.06 -4.94 -6.40
N VAL A 160 17.82 -5.42 -6.57
CA VAL A 160 16.69 -4.63 -7.08
C VAL A 160 16.33 -3.44 -6.16
N ALA A 161 16.63 -3.54 -4.86
CA ALA A 161 16.35 -2.49 -3.87
C ALA A 161 17.06 -1.17 -4.22
N SER A 162 18.26 -1.23 -4.83
CA SER A 162 18.97 -0.03 -5.28
C SER A 162 18.18 0.75 -6.32
N ARG A 163 17.59 0.06 -7.30
CA ARG A 163 16.76 0.72 -8.32
C ARG A 163 15.47 1.25 -7.73
N MET A 164 14.86 0.50 -6.81
CA MET A 164 13.66 0.93 -6.08
C MET A 164 13.91 2.22 -5.30
N CYS A 165 15.04 2.33 -4.57
CA CYS A 165 15.43 3.56 -3.88
C CYS A 165 15.52 4.75 -4.84
N GLN A 166 16.22 4.56 -5.97
CA GLN A 166 16.39 5.60 -6.97
C GLN A 166 15.04 6.10 -7.51
N THR A 167 14.15 5.19 -7.91
CA THR A 167 12.83 5.56 -8.42
C THR A 167 11.99 6.30 -7.38
N ILE A 168 12.05 5.89 -6.11
CA ILE A 168 11.33 6.60 -5.02
C ILE A 168 11.88 8.02 -4.86
N LEU A 169 13.20 8.17 -4.81
CA LEU A 169 13.86 9.49 -4.66
C LEU A 169 13.53 10.43 -5.82
N GLU A 170 13.60 9.94 -7.05
CA GLU A 170 13.23 10.70 -8.26
C GLU A 170 11.76 11.15 -8.21
N SER A 171 10.86 10.27 -7.76
CA SER A 171 9.43 10.55 -7.69
C SER A 171 9.05 11.49 -6.55
N PHE A 172 9.78 11.43 -5.44
CA PHE A 172 9.51 12.24 -4.25
C PHE A 172 9.98 13.69 -4.40
N GLY A 173 10.78 13.97 -5.44
CA GLY A 173 11.56 15.20 -5.53
C GLY A 173 12.78 15.05 -4.64
N ALA A 174 13.88 14.59 -5.21
CA ALA A 174 15.17 14.78 -4.57
C ALA A 174 15.38 16.28 -4.31
N PRO A 175 16.06 16.68 -3.21
CA PRO A 175 16.51 18.06 -3.07
C PRO A 175 17.29 18.54 -4.31
#